data_AF-A0A161MLA7-F1
#
_entry.id   AF-A0A161MLA7-F1
#
_cell.length_a   1.000
_cell.length_b   1.000
_cell.length_c   1.000
_cell.angle_alpha   90.00
_cell.angle_beta   90.00
_cell.angle_gamma   90.00
#
_symmetry.space_group_name_H-M   'P 1'
#
loop_
_entity.id
_entity.type
_entity.pdbx_description
1 polymer ?
#
loop_
_entity_poly.entity_id
_entity_poly.type
_entity_poly.pdbx_seq_one_letter_code
_entity_poly.pdbx_strand_id
1 'polypeptide(L)'
;GSSIRKLSIVFPHNPVSLIASRPGLMYLELCGPSEEFMQVLEGTIEAQPSELIISRLSELQNRLRHGLPVITKYLSGYLITWDGLESQKLVFDLIKWVHFETYTDLCSTILLPLSRLFICSSVDIKVGILHAYENLVINMVSVHMERLQQEQNKFETIFGKTKVG
;
A
#
# COMPACT_ATOMS: atom_id res chain seq x y z
N GLY A 1 0.02 -10.78 37.53
CA GLY A 1 -1.30 -10.53 36.95
C GLY A 1 -1.53 -9.04 36.93
N SER A 2 -1.32 -8.42 35.77
CA SER A 2 -1.56 -6.98 35.59
C SER A 2 -2.54 -6.84 34.46
N SER A 3 -3.81 -6.69 34.83
CA SER A 3 -4.93 -6.46 33.92
C SER A 3 -4.68 -5.17 33.15
N ILE A 4 -4.33 -5.30 31.87
CA ILE A 4 -4.36 -4.19 30.94
C ILE A 4 -5.84 -3.83 30.83
N ARG A 5 -6.21 -2.72 31.48
CA ARG A 5 -7.53 -2.11 31.33
C ARG A 5 -7.85 -2.06 29.84
N LYS A 6 -8.92 -2.73 29.43
CA LYS A 6 -9.55 -2.54 28.12
C LYS A 6 -9.85 -1.04 28.00
N LEU A 7 -8.94 -0.30 27.38
CA LEU A 7 -9.24 1.00 26.84
C LEU A 7 -10.33 0.74 25.80
N SER A 8 -11.58 1.04 26.13
CA SER A 8 -12.69 1.03 25.21
C SER A 8 -12.53 2.22 24.26
N ILE A 9 -11.52 2.14 23.39
CA ILE A 9 -11.32 3.12 22.34
C ILE A 9 -12.41 2.84 21.32
N VAL A 10 -13.41 3.73 21.27
CA VAL A 10 -14.41 3.73 20.22
C VAL A 10 -13.75 4.36 19.01
N PHE A 11 -13.38 3.52 18.05
CA PHE A 11 -12.84 4.00 16.78
C PHE A 11 -13.96 4.57 15.91
N PRO A 12 -13.69 5.61 15.09
CA PRO A 12 -14.64 6.07 14.10
C PRO A 12 -15.02 4.92 13.17
N HIS A 13 -16.31 4.78 12.85
CA HIS A 13 -16.79 3.83 11.85
C HIS A 13 -16.48 4.28 10.41
N ASN A 14 -16.22 5.57 10.21
CA ASN A 14 -15.84 6.11 8.91
C ASN A 14 -14.35 5.80 8.63
N PRO A 15 -14.01 5.14 7.51
CA PRO A 15 -12.64 4.73 7.21
C PRO A 15 -11.70 5.92 7.04
N VAL A 16 -12.16 7.02 6.44
CA VAL A 16 -11.36 8.24 6.28
C VAL A 16 -11.00 8.82 7.64
N SER A 17 -11.94 8.90 8.57
CA SER A 17 -11.66 9.37 9.94
C SER A 17 -10.71 8.44 10.69
N LEU A 18 -10.82 7.13 10.46
CA LEU A 18 -9.93 6.15 11.07
C LEU A 18 -8.49 6.33 10.59
N ILE A 19 -8.28 6.38 9.27
CA ILE A 19 -6.97 6.57 8.64
C ILE A 19 -6.44 8.00 8.87
N ALA A 20 -7.30 9.00 9.08
CA ALA A 20 -6.86 10.36 9.40
C ALA A 20 -6.37 10.51 10.84
N SER A 21 -6.75 9.60 11.74
CA SER A 21 -6.38 9.67 13.15
C SER A 21 -5.11 8.86 13.42
N ARG A 22 -4.16 9.43 14.18
CA ARG A 22 -2.95 8.69 14.61
C ARG A 22 -3.28 7.38 15.35
N PRO A 23 -4.24 7.35 16.30
CA PRO A 23 -4.63 6.10 16.96
C PRO A 23 -5.23 5.07 15.99
N GLY A 24 -6.03 5.51 15.02
CA GLY A 24 -6.63 4.63 14.01
C GLY A 24 -5.59 4.05 13.05
N LEU A 25 -4.65 4.86 12.57
CA LEU A 25 -3.51 4.37 11.78
C LEU A 25 -2.68 3.35 12.54
N MET A 26 -2.35 3.62 13.81
CA MET A 26 -1.61 2.67 14.64
C MET A 26 -2.39 1.37 14.86
N TYR A 27 -3.71 1.46 15.03
CA TYR A 27 -4.58 0.30 15.15
C TYR A 27 -4.53 -0.56 13.87
N LEU A 28 -4.68 0.08 12.70
CA LEU A 28 -4.61 -0.61 11.41
C LEU A 28 -3.23 -1.21 11.15
N GLU A 29 -2.15 -0.53 11.55
CA GLU A 29 -0.78 -1.03 11.43
C GLU A 29 -0.54 -2.27 12.29
N LEU A 30 -1.07 -2.29 13.51
CA LEU A 30 -0.87 -3.40 14.47
C LEU A 30 -1.81 -4.59 14.22
N CYS A 31 -3.07 -4.32 13.87
CA CYS A 31 -4.11 -5.34 13.76
C CYS A 31 -4.43 -5.73 12.32
N GLY A 32 -3.97 -4.95 11.35
CA GLY A 32 -4.41 -5.03 9.96
C GLY A 32 -5.80 -4.41 9.73
N PRO A 33 -6.11 -4.01 8.49
CA PRO A 33 -7.47 -3.62 8.11
C PRO A 33 -8.42 -4.84 8.10
N SER A 34 -9.62 -4.69 8.69
CA SER A 34 -10.66 -5.73 8.62
C SER A 34 -11.35 -5.75 7.26
N GLU A 35 -12.07 -6.83 6.96
CA GLU A 35 -12.83 -6.95 5.71
C GLU A 35 -13.93 -5.88 5.62
N GLU A 36 -14.66 -5.62 6.72
CA GLU A 36 -15.69 -4.57 6.76
C GLU A 36 -15.08 -3.19 6.50
N PHE A 37 -13.91 -2.92 7.08
CA PHE A 37 -13.19 -1.67 6.82
C PHE A 37 -12.83 -1.54 5.33
N MET A 38 -12.34 -2.62 4.71
CA MET A 38 -11.95 -2.62 3.30
C MET A 38 -13.15 -2.38 2.37
N GLN A 39 -14.31 -2.98 2.66
CA GLN A 39 -15.54 -2.79 1.89
C GLN A 39 -16.06 -1.34 1.99
N VAL A 40 -16.08 -0.76 3.19
CA VAL A 40 -16.52 0.64 3.36
C VAL A 40 -15.52 1.60 2.71
N LEU A 41 -14.23 1.30 2.78
CA LEU A 41 -13.19 2.09 2.14
C LEU A 41 -13.33 2.08 0.61
N GLU A 42 -13.62 0.92 0.02
CA GLU A 42 -13.86 0.78 -1.42
C GLU A 42 -14.99 1.68 -1.89
N GLY A 43 -16.16 1.60 -1.24
CA GLY A 43 -17.30 2.45 -1.57
C GLY A 43 -17.00 3.95 -1.39
N THR A 44 -16.13 4.30 -0.43
CA THR A 44 -15.70 5.69 -0.22
C THR A 44 -14.81 6.18 -1.36
N ILE A 45 -13.86 5.36 -1.80
CA ILE A 45 -12.95 5.68 -2.91
C ILE A 45 -13.73 5.79 -4.23
N GLU A 46 -14.66 4.87 -4.49
CA GLU A 46 -15.47 4.85 -5.71
C GLU A 46 -16.42 6.05 -5.78
N ALA A 47 -17.00 6.48 -4.66
CA ALA A 47 -17.94 7.59 -4.63
C ALA A 47 -17.25 8.95 -4.86
N GLN A 48 -16.09 9.19 -4.23
CA GLN A 48 -15.37 10.45 -4.36
C GLN A 48 -13.89 10.31 -3.96
N PRO A 49 -12.98 10.02 -4.90
CA PRO A 49 -11.56 10.04 -4.61
C PRO A 49 -11.10 11.49 -4.42
N SER A 50 -10.96 11.92 -3.16
CA SER A 50 -10.36 13.23 -2.85
C SER A 50 -8.85 13.09 -2.63
N GLU A 51 -8.09 14.12 -2.96
CA GLU A 51 -6.64 14.19 -2.68
C GLU A 51 -6.32 13.85 -1.21
N LEU A 52 -7.17 14.29 -0.29
CA LEU A 52 -7.08 13.96 1.13
C LEU A 52 -7.13 12.44 1.35
N ILE A 53 -8.11 11.74 0.76
CA ILE A 53 -8.24 10.28 0.88
C ILE A 53 -7.01 9.59 0.27
N ILE A 54 -6.59 9.98 -0.94
CA ILE A 54 -5.42 9.42 -1.61
C ILE A 54 -4.15 9.59 -0.75
N SER A 55 -3.97 10.76 -0.15
CA SER A 55 -2.82 11.03 0.74
C SER A 55 -2.82 10.12 1.97
N ARG A 56 -3.99 9.85 2.56
CA ARG A 56 -4.15 8.98 3.72
C ARG A 56 -3.96 7.51 3.37
N LEU A 57 -4.38 7.11 2.17
CA LEU A 57 -4.14 5.77 1.65
C LEU A 57 -2.66 5.52 1.39
N SER A 58 -1.95 6.51 0.86
CA SER A 58 -0.49 6.44 0.71
C SER A 58 0.17 6.27 2.08
N GLU A 59 -0.21 7.09 3.07
CA GLU A 59 0.34 6.96 4.43
C GLU A 59 0.08 5.55 5.03
N LEU A 60 -1.13 5.03 4.85
CA LEU A 60 -1.50 3.71 5.32
C LEU A 60 -0.66 2.60 4.66
N GLN A 61 -0.55 2.56 3.33
CA GLN A 61 0.26 1.55 2.64
C GLN A 61 1.74 1.62 3.03
N ASN A 62 2.27 2.83 3.24
CA ASN A 62 3.65 3.01 3.72
C ASN A 62 3.87 2.41 5.12
N ARG A 63 2.90 2.54 6.03
CA ARG A 63 2.96 1.93 7.36
C ARG A 63 2.81 0.43 7.32
N LEU A 64 1.85 -0.06 6.53
CA LEU A 64 1.59 -1.49 6.37
C LEU A 64 2.71 -2.21 5.62
N ARG A 65 3.46 -1.48 4.78
CA ARG A 65 4.50 -2.01 3.89
C ARG A 65 3.99 -3.12 2.97
N HIS A 66 2.73 -3.00 2.56
CA HIS A 66 2.14 -3.86 1.55
C HIS A 66 0.97 -3.16 0.85
N GLY A 67 0.57 -3.73 -0.28
CA GLY A 67 -0.58 -3.27 -1.03
C GLY A 67 -1.91 -3.61 -0.42
N LEU A 68 -2.86 -2.71 -0.63
CA LEU A 68 -4.27 -2.98 -0.38
C LEU A 68 -4.97 -3.24 -1.72
N PRO A 69 -5.67 -4.38 -1.90
CA PRO A 69 -6.34 -4.71 -3.15
C PRO A 69 -7.29 -3.62 -3.63
N VAL A 70 -8.03 -3.00 -2.70
CA VAL A 70 -8.96 -1.88 -2.98
C VAL A 70 -8.27 -0.69 -3.67
N ILE A 71 -7.03 -0.38 -3.27
CA ILE A 71 -6.25 0.71 -3.88
C ILE A 71 -5.79 0.31 -5.27
N THR A 72 -5.44 -0.96 -5.47
CA THR A 72 -5.06 -1.46 -6.80
C THR A 72 -6.24 -1.40 -7.76
N LYS A 73 -7.43 -1.81 -7.32
CA LYS A 73 -8.66 -1.72 -8.11
C LYS A 73 -8.95 -0.27 -8.51
N TYR A 74 -8.85 0.65 -7.55
CA TYR A 74 -8.97 2.08 -7.82
C TYR A 74 -7.95 2.57 -8.87
N LEU A 75 -6.66 2.28 -8.67
CA LEU A 75 -5.60 2.68 -9.60
C LEU A 75 -5.84 2.10 -11.00
N SER A 76 -6.27 0.84 -11.10
CA SER A 76 -6.55 0.21 -12.39
C SER A 76 -7.62 0.95 -13.20
N GLY A 77 -8.64 1.51 -12.55
CA GLY A 77 -9.65 2.33 -13.22
C GLY A 77 -9.13 3.75 -13.49
N TYR A 78 -8.55 4.37 -12.48
CA TYR A 78 -8.11 5.77 -12.52
C TYR A 78 -7.00 6.02 -13.55
N LEU A 79 -5.99 5.15 -13.61
CA LEU A 79 -4.82 5.31 -14.48
C LEU A 79 -5.16 5.22 -15.98
N ILE A 80 -6.31 4.63 -16.35
CA ILE A 80 -6.75 4.54 -17.75
C ILE A 80 -7.02 5.92 -18.33
N THR A 81 -7.57 6.83 -17.50
CA THR A 81 -7.98 8.18 -17.91
C THR A 81 -7.10 9.27 -17.32
N TRP A 82 -6.15 8.92 -16.46
CA TRP A 82 -5.28 9.87 -15.78
C TRP A 82 -4.27 10.51 -16.74
N ASP A 83 -4.15 11.84 -16.69
CA ASP A 83 -3.29 12.65 -17.55
C ASP A 83 -1.87 12.86 -17.02
N GLY A 84 -1.59 12.37 -15.80
CA GLY A 84 -0.28 12.50 -15.15
C GLY A 84 -0.09 13.76 -14.31
N LEU A 85 -1.10 14.64 -14.20
CA LEU A 85 -0.97 15.93 -13.51
C LEU A 85 -1.62 15.91 -12.13
N GLU A 86 -2.89 15.49 -12.05
CA GLU A 86 -3.64 15.55 -10.80
C GLU A 86 -3.08 14.57 -9.77
N SER A 87 -2.78 15.06 -8.56
CA SER A 87 -2.29 14.26 -7.44
C SER A 87 -1.06 13.40 -7.77
N GLN A 88 -0.23 13.82 -8.75
CA GLN A 88 0.83 13.00 -9.35
C GLN A 88 1.74 12.31 -8.34
N LYS A 89 2.25 13.07 -7.38
CA LYS A 89 3.12 12.54 -6.33
C LYS A 89 2.42 11.43 -5.53
N LEU A 90 1.16 11.64 -5.17
CA LEU A 90 0.38 10.68 -4.39
C LEU A 90 0.07 9.42 -5.18
N VAL A 91 -0.29 9.55 -6.47
CA VAL A 91 -0.55 8.41 -7.35
C VAL A 91 0.68 7.52 -7.48
N PHE A 92 1.86 8.11 -7.74
CA PHE A 92 3.12 7.37 -7.77
C PHE A 92 3.45 6.72 -6.42
N ASP A 93 3.14 7.40 -5.32
CA ASP A 93 3.31 6.86 -3.96
C ASP A 93 2.38 5.69 -3.64
N LEU A 94 1.21 5.58 -4.28
CA LEU A 94 0.33 4.41 -4.15
C LEU A 94 0.87 3.24 -5.00
N ILE A 95 1.37 3.52 -6.20
CA ILE A 95 1.89 2.51 -7.15
C ILE A 95 3.02 1.68 -6.54
N LYS A 96 3.90 2.29 -5.74
CA LYS A 96 5.05 1.59 -5.13
C LYS A 96 4.67 0.45 -4.17
N TRP A 97 3.41 0.39 -3.75
CA TRP A 97 2.87 -0.65 -2.89
C TRP A 97 1.73 -1.41 -3.59
N VAL A 98 1.60 -1.38 -4.91
CA VAL A 98 0.47 -2.05 -5.57
C VAL A 98 0.39 -3.55 -5.21
N HIS A 99 -0.82 -4.07 -5.02
CA HIS A 99 -1.08 -5.48 -4.79
C HIS A 99 -1.40 -6.17 -6.11
N PHE A 100 -0.81 -7.33 -6.38
CA PHE A 100 -1.13 -8.13 -7.56
C PHE A 100 -0.84 -9.61 -7.28
N GLU A 101 -1.60 -10.49 -7.90
CA GLU A 101 -1.41 -11.94 -7.78
C GLU A 101 -0.49 -12.46 -8.88
N THR A 102 -0.67 -11.95 -10.10
CA THR A 102 0.12 -12.36 -11.27
C THR A 102 0.79 -11.17 -11.96
N TYR A 103 1.82 -11.46 -12.76
CA TYR A 103 2.44 -10.46 -13.63
C TYR A 103 1.44 -9.88 -14.64
N THR A 104 0.51 -10.70 -15.14
CA THR A 104 -0.53 -10.25 -16.07
C THR A 104 -1.46 -9.21 -15.42
N ASP A 105 -1.78 -9.38 -14.14
CA ASP A 105 -2.57 -8.40 -13.39
C ASP A 105 -1.79 -7.10 -13.24
N LEU A 106 -0.52 -7.16 -12.82
CA LEU A 106 0.33 -5.97 -12.72
C LEU A 106 0.46 -5.24 -14.06
N CYS A 107 0.64 -5.99 -15.15
CA CYS A 107 0.72 -5.45 -16.50
C CYS A 107 -0.54 -4.69 -16.90
N SER A 108 -1.69 -5.32 -16.77
CA SER A 108 -2.97 -4.77 -17.20
C SER A 108 -3.44 -3.60 -16.33
N THR A 109 -3.19 -3.66 -15.03
CA THR A 109 -3.68 -2.67 -14.06
C THR A 109 -2.78 -1.44 -13.94
N ILE A 110 -1.45 -1.60 -14.02
CA ILE A 110 -0.49 -0.51 -13.76
C ILE A 110 0.42 -0.24 -14.96
N LEU A 111 1.14 -1.26 -15.45
CA LEU A 111 2.24 -1.02 -16.39
C LEU A 111 1.77 -0.52 -17.75
N LEU A 112 0.69 -1.10 -18.28
CA LEU A 112 0.14 -0.69 -19.58
C LEU A 112 -0.45 0.73 -19.53
N PRO A 113 -1.33 1.09 -18.58
CA PRO A 113 -1.79 2.48 -18.43
C PRO A 113 -0.63 3.49 -18.32
N LEU A 114 0.36 3.22 -17.47
CA LEU A 114 1.50 4.11 -17.32
C LEU A 114 2.42 4.13 -18.55
N SER A 115 2.53 3.05 -19.31
CA SER A 115 3.27 3.06 -20.58
C SER A 115 2.63 3.97 -21.62
N ARG A 116 1.30 4.03 -21.67
CA ARG A 116 0.56 4.94 -22.56
C ARG A 116 0.82 6.38 -22.17
N LEU A 117 0.71 6.67 -20.87
CA LEU A 117 1.04 7.98 -20.32
C LEU A 117 2.49 8.37 -20.64
N PHE A 118 3.43 7.46 -20.41
CA PHE A 118 4.86 7.67 -20.67
C PHE A 118 5.16 8.07 -22.11
N ILE A 119 4.44 7.52 -23.09
CA ILE A 119 4.65 7.86 -24.50
C ILE A 119 4.24 9.31 -24.77
N CYS A 120 3.09 9.73 -24.24
CA CYS A 120 2.46 11.02 -24.57
C CYS A 120 2.79 12.17 -23.59
N SER A 121 3.50 11.90 -22.49
CA SER A 121 3.75 12.88 -21.43
C SER A 121 5.05 13.68 -21.59
N SER A 122 5.23 14.69 -20.74
CA SER A 122 6.49 15.42 -20.58
C SER A 122 7.61 14.52 -20.03
N VAL A 123 8.86 14.97 -20.17
CA VAL A 123 10.04 14.29 -19.61
C VAL A 123 9.92 14.13 -18.09
N ASP A 124 9.40 15.13 -17.39
CA ASP A 124 9.23 15.07 -15.93
C ASP A 124 8.29 13.94 -15.48
N ILE A 125 7.16 13.78 -16.18
CA ILE A 125 6.22 12.68 -15.91
C ILE A 125 6.88 11.33 -16.21
N LYS A 126 7.66 11.23 -17.30
CA LYS A 126 8.39 10.00 -17.65
C LYS A 126 9.37 9.59 -16.56
N VAL A 127 10.14 10.55 -16.04
CA VAL A 127 11.06 10.33 -14.91
C VAL A 127 10.29 9.92 -13.65
N GLY A 128 9.16 10.56 -13.37
CA GLY A 128 8.28 10.17 -12.27
C GLY A 128 7.77 8.73 -12.35
N ILE A 129 7.37 8.28 -13.54
CA ILE A 129 6.95 6.89 -13.78
C ILE A 129 8.10 5.92 -13.53
N LEU A 130 9.31 6.22 -14.03
CA LEU A 130 10.48 5.38 -13.80
C LEU A 130 10.82 5.25 -12.31
N HIS A 131 10.75 6.36 -11.57
CA HIS A 131 10.92 6.32 -10.12
C HIS A 131 9.81 5.56 -9.39
N ALA A 132 8.56 5.63 -9.87
CA ALA A 132 7.48 4.83 -9.30
C ALA A 132 7.75 3.32 -9.47
N TYR A 133 8.22 2.90 -10.65
CA TYR A 133 8.62 1.51 -10.91
C TYR A 133 9.83 1.07 -10.09
N GLU A 134 10.85 1.92 -10.00
CA GLU A 134 12.02 1.68 -9.14
C GLU A 134 11.59 1.43 -7.70
N ASN A 135 10.76 2.32 -7.13
CA ASN A 135 10.27 2.18 -5.76
C ASN A 135 9.40 0.94 -5.56
N LEU A 136 8.58 0.57 -6.55
CA LEU A 136 7.82 -0.69 -6.51
C LEU A 136 8.76 -1.89 -6.36
N VAL A 137 9.79 -1.98 -7.20
CA VAL A 137 10.76 -3.09 -7.16
C VAL A 137 11.55 -3.08 -5.86
N ILE A 138 12.05 -1.92 -5.42
CA ILE A 138 12.77 -1.77 -4.15
C ILE A 138 11.91 -2.30 -3.00
N ASN A 139 10.65 -1.86 -2.89
CA ASN A 139 9.75 -2.27 -1.82
C ASN A 139 9.47 -3.77 -1.84
N MET A 140 9.21 -4.34 -3.02
CA MET A 140 9.00 -5.78 -3.18
C MET A 140 10.21 -6.58 -2.68
N VAL A 141 11.42 -6.19 -3.11
CA VAL A 141 12.66 -6.84 -2.72
C VAL A 141 12.92 -6.68 -1.23
N SER A 142 12.77 -5.46 -0.68
CA SER A 142 12.97 -5.20 0.75
C SER A 142 12.06 -6.07 1.63
N VAL A 143 10.76 -6.13 1.31
CA VAL A 143 9.80 -6.95 2.07
C VAL A 143 10.13 -8.45 1.94
N HIS A 144 10.54 -8.90 0.75
CA HIS A 144 10.92 -10.29 0.55
C HIS A 144 12.17 -10.67 1.37
N MET A 145 13.21 -9.83 1.33
CA MET A 145 14.46 -10.06 2.08
C MET A 145 14.23 -10.08 3.59
N GLU A 146 13.38 -9.18 4.11
CA GLU A 146 13.03 -9.18 5.53
C GLU A 146 12.28 -10.44 5.96
N ARG A 147 11.36 -10.95 5.14
CA ARG A 147 10.65 -12.20 5.42
C ARG A 147 11.61 -13.38 5.49
N LEU A 148 12.53 -13.48 4.54
CA LEU A 148 13.57 -14.52 4.55
C LEU A 148 14.44 -14.44 5.83
N GLN A 149 14.83 -13.23 6.24
CA GLN A 149 15.61 -13.03 7.46
C GLN A 149 14.82 -13.41 8.73
N GLN A 150 13.53 -13.07 8.79
CA GLN A 150 12.66 -13.48 9.90
C GLN A 150 12.49 -14.99 9.99
N GLU A 151 12.36 -15.67 8.85
CA GLU A 151 12.30 -17.12 8.78
C GLU A 151 13.59 -17.75 9.29
N GLN A 152 14.75 -17.29 8.81
CA GLN A 152 16.06 -17.75 9.30
C GLN A 152 16.21 -17.57 10.81
N ASN A 153 15.85 -16.40 11.35
CA ASN A 153 15.91 -16.14 12.78
C ASN A 153 14.98 -17.06 13.60
N LYS A 154 13.79 -17.37 13.08
CA LYS A 154 12.87 -18.34 13.71
C LYS A 154 13.48 -19.74 13.72
N PHE A 155 14.07 -20.18 12.61
CA PHE A 155 14.78 -21.46 12.55
C PHE A 155 15.93 -21.53 13.57
N GLU A 156 16.76 -20.49 13.67
CA GLU A 156 17.84 -20.43 14.66
C GLU A 156 17.33 -20.44 16.11
N THR A 157 16.18 -19.82 16.36
CA THR A 157 15.57 -19.78 17.70
C THR A 157 14.99 -21.15 18.10
N ILE A 158 14.39 -21.88 17.16
CA ILE A 158 13.74 -23.17 17.40
C ILE A 158 14.76 -24.31 17.48
N PHE A 159 15.76 -24.32 16.60
CA PHE A 159 16.70 -25.44 16.46
C PHE A 159 18.08 -25.16 17.07
N GLY A 160 18.28 -23.95 17.63
CA GLY A 160 19.57 -23.49 18.13
C GLY A 160 20.52 -23.10 16.99
N LYS A 161 21.48 -22.23 17.27
CA LYS A 161 22.54 -21.91 16.31
C LYS A 161 23.35 -23.17 16.05
N THR A 162 23.29 -23.71 14.84
CA THR A 162 24.25 -24.71 14.39
C THR A 162 25.61 -24.03 14.34
N LYS A 163 26.43 -24.23 15.39
CA LYS A 163 27.85 -23.92 15.32
C LYS A 163 28.44 -24.84 14.26
N VAL A 164 28.58 -24.34 13.04
CA VAL A 164 29.44 -24.95 12.04
C VAL A 164 30.86 -24.73 12.55
N GLY A 165 31.46 -25.81 13.08
CA GLY A 165 32.86 -25.84 13.49
C GLY A 165 33.80 -25.96 12.29
#